data_AF-A0A1M6XV41-F1
#
_entry.id   AF-A0A1M6XV41-F1
#
_cell.length_a   1.000
_cell.length_b   1.000
_cell.length_c   1.000
_cell.angle_alpha   90.00
_cell.angle_beta   90.00
_cell.angle_gamma   90.00
#
_symmetry.space_group_name_H-M   'P 1'
#
loop_
_entity.id
_entity.type
_entity.pdbx_description
1 polymer ?
#
loop_
_entity_poly.entity_id
_entity_poly.type
_entity_poly.pdbx_seq_one_letter_code
_entity_poly.pdbx_strand_id
1 'polypeptide(L)'
;LYISTKSPIINVDIEEKPKVLDNGRSPWKMEKSEVGKASSTCICQEQYKDLIWGAKVSCEFRKKVVEICKDLWGESRKMEMANNLMAVFAWESAGTFKPDAPNQTNSGGTGLIQFMPTTAKALLGKEVTVETVKNYYGKKYNKETKKKEDWNLKRVKEFADMTAIQQLDYVKKHFEPLRGKNVEFIDFYLQVLFPASSGLPEHVVFADSLQKLDRPFESEKLRKKRVSAYTNNKGMDIVKDGKLMKSEIKTSVQKYITEGLQYRKIEKCENEIENKPSNITGKCTEGNVVDGFIENHLITKNKIESCNKSLMTRKTEIIVLHRTAGGKASGTLSHMEKAGYGAHFVIDYDGTVYQTIGLNKRGSHMGVAQFQSTKNAGWGNNNSIGIETSGYSFDKDGNKRIGPKYDKIPHHHWEPVTDAQAKSVACLLKFLLNNFNLTIDNVKVHEKLCSKEPKEGQDVYDAMLSYFNTK
;
A
#
# COMPACT_ATOMS: atom_id res chain seq x y z
N LEU A 1 19.03 -42.26 44.21
CA LEU A 1 18.97 -41.40 45.42
C LEU A 1 18.51 -40.01 45.00
N TYR A 2 17.38 -39.58 45.56
CA TYR A 2 16.91 -38.22 45.89
C TYR A 2 17.02 -37.02 44.93
N ILE A 3 15.83 -36.44 44.68
CA ILE A 3 15.52 -35.10 44.19
C ILE A 3 15.97 -34.04 45.21
N SER A 4 16.42 -32.86 44.76
CA SER A 4 16.26 -31.62 45.54
C SER A 4 16.32 -30.37 44.67
N THR A 5 15.21 -29.63 44.64
CA THR A 5 15.03 -28.26 44.15
C THR A 5 15.40 -27.25 45.24
N LYS A 6 16.38 -26.36 45.04
CA LYS A 6 16.48 -25.09 45.78
C LYS A 6 17.16 -23.97 44.98
N SER A 7 16.45 -22.85 44.87
CA SER A 7 16.92 -21.53 44.41
C SER A 7 17.92 -20.90 45.40
N PRO A 8 18.88 -20.08 44.93
CA PRO A 8 19.63 -19.17 45.79
C PRO A 8 18.92 -17.82 45.96
N ILE A 9 18.94 -17.36 47.21
CA ILE A 9 18.40 -16.13 47.78
C ILE A 9 19.38 -14.97 47.50
N ILE A 10 18.89 -13.78 47.15
CA ILE A 10 19.68 -12.55 47.12
C ILE A 10 19.30 -11.71 48.34
N ASN A 11 20.29 -11.43 49.19
CA ASN A 11 20.18 -10.59 50.38
C ASN A 11 19.93 -9.12 49.99
N VAL A 12 18.98 -8.49 50.68
CA VAL A 12 18.76 -7.04 50.63
C VAL A 12 19.27 -6.50 51.97
N ASP A 13 20.48 -5.94 51.99
CA ASP A 13 20.93 -5.13 53.11
C ASP A 13 20.44 -3.70 52.93
N ILE A 14 19.53 -3.33 53.83
CA ILE A 14 19.05 -1.97 54.08
C ILE A 14 20.01 -1.40 55.10
N GLU A 15 20.93 -0.52 54.69
CA GLU A 15 21.47 0.59 55.50
C GLU A 15 22.67 1.24 54.78
N GLU A 16 22.43 2.29 53.98
CA GLU A 16 23.45 3.33 53.81
C GLU A 16 22.83 4.72 53.60
N LYS A 17 23.38 5.70 54.33
CA LYS A 17 22.83 7.05 54.55
C LYS A 17 23.03 7.97 53.33
N PRO A 18 22.15 8.96 53.12
CA PRO A 18 22.19 9.83 51.94
C PRO A 18 23.38 10.80 51.99
N LYS A 19 24.08 10.97 50.87
CA LYS A 19 25.09 12.02 50.70
C LYS A 19 24.68 13.04 49.63
N VAL A 20 25.08 14.27 49.94
CA VAL A 20 24.54 15.57 49.51
C VAL A 20 24.99 15.97 48.11
N LEU A 21 24.12 16.73 47.42
CA LEU A 21 24.38 17.44 46.17
C LEU A 21 25.45 18.52 46.35
N ASP A 22 26.50 18.50 45.52
CA ASP A 22 27.37 19.65 45.28
C ASP A 22 27.40 20.00 43.78
N ASN A 23 27.18 21.30 43.52
CA ASN A 23 27.16 21.92 42.21
C ASN A 23 28.59 22.40 41.88
N GLY A 24 29.32 21.65 41.06
CA GLY A 24 30.62 22.05 40.54
C GLY A 24 30.70 21.97 39.02
N ARG A 25 30.60 23.12 38.33
CA ARG A 25 30.93 23.27 36.91
C ARG A 25 32.42 22.94 36.67
N SER A 26 32.70 22.13 35.65
CA SER A 26 33.99 22.12 34.95
C SER A 26 33.78 21.67 33.48
N PRO A 27 34.41 22.33 32.50
CA PRO A 27 34.04 22.26 31.09
C PRO A 27 34.72 21.08 30.40
N TRP A 28 33.95 20.07 29.99
CA TRP A 28 34.47 19.05 29.08
C TRP A 28 34.51 19.60 27.66
N LYS A 29 35.75 19.75 27.16
CA LYS A 29 36.07 20.00 25.76
C LYS A 29 35.32 19.02 24.88
N MET A 30 34.42 19.54 24.03
CA MET A 30 33.97 18.83 22.85
C MET A 30 35.15 18.75 21.88
N GLU A 31 35.84 17.61 21.86
CA GLU A 31 36.49 17.19 20.63
C GLU A 31 35.40 17.12 19.55
N LYS A 32 35.63 17.86 18.46
CA LYS A 32 34.83 17.74 17.25
C LYS A 32 35.04 16.31 16.72
N SER A 33 34.15 15.40 17.09
CA SER A 33 33.90 14.28 16.21
C SER A 33 33.29 14.86 14.95
N GLU A 34 34.03 14.77 13.85
CA GLU A 34 33.45 14.96 12.53
C GLU A 34 32.30 13.96 12.42
N VAL A 35 31.07 14.47 12.51
CA VAL A 35 29.86 13.73 12.19
C VAL A 35 29.97 13.42 10.71
N GLY A 36 30.58 12.29 10.38
CA GLY A 36 30.50 11.70 9.05
C GLY A 36 29.04 11.66 8.66
N LYS A 37 28.70 12.30 7.53
CA LYS A 37 27.36 12.32 6.95
C LYS A 37 26.78 10.91 6.98
N ALA A 38 25.82 10.67 7.86
CA ALA A 38 25.01 9.46 7.82
C ALA A 38 24.24 9.48 6.50
N SER A 39 24.64 8.61 5.58
CA SER A 39 23.89 8.30 4.36
C SER A 39 22.48 7.90 4.75
N SER A 40 21.48 8.72 4.39
CA SER A 40 20.07 8.48 4.68
C SER A 40 19.55 7.27 3.88
N THR A 41 19.75 6.08 4.41
CA THR A 41 19.19 4.83 3.88
C THR A 41 17.69 4.80 4.12
N CYS A 42 16.90 4.58 3.06
CA CYS A 42 15.44 4.55 3.19
C CYS A 42 14.98 3.26 3.89
N ILE A 43 13.83 3.32 4.58
CA ILE A 43 13.22 2.18 5.28
C ILE A 43 13.22 0.90 4.42
N CYS A 44 13.06 1.01 3.10
CA CYS A 44 13.08 -0.14 2.20
C CYS A 44 14.46 -0.79 1.99
N GLN A 45 15.54 -0.01 2.08
CA GLN A 45 16.93 -0.51 2.07
C GLN A 45 17.35 -1.13 3.40
N GLU A 46 16.62 -0.86 4.48
CA GLU A 46 16.95 -1.37 5.81
C GLU A 46 16.02 -2.51 6.24
N GLN A 47 14.70 -2.28 6.22
CA GLN A 47 13.69 -3.19 6.75
C GLN A 47 13.26 -4.27 5.75
N TYR A 48 13.39 -4.04 4.44
CA TYR A 48 12.96 -4.97 3.39
C TYR A 48 14.10 -5.42 2.46
N LYS A 49 15.35 -5.24 2.89
CA LYS A 49 16.56 -5.59 2.13
C LYS A 49 16.68 -7.08 1.78
N ASP A 50 16.02 -7.92 2.58
CA ASP A 50 16.06 -9.38 2.46
C ASP A 50 14.90 -9.93 1.62
N LEU A 51 14.08 -9.03 1.03
CA LEU A 51 13.00 -9.44 0.14
C LEU A 51 13.54 -9.81 -1.24
N ILE A 52 13.44 -11.08 -1.61
CA ILE A 52 13.80 -11.57 -2.94
C ILE A 52 12.91 -10.93 -4.00
N TRP A 53 13.44 -10.76 -5.22
CA TRP A 53 12.76 -10.00 -6.28
C TRP A 53 12.43 -8.54 -5.93
N GLY A 54 12.91 -8.03 -4.79
CA GLY A 54 12.63 -6.67 -4.34
C GLY A 54 12.96 -5.63 -5.41
N ALA A 55 14.10 -5.75 -6.09
CA ALA A 55 14.52 -4.82 -7.15
C ALA A 55 13.58 -4.74 -8.37
N LYS A 56 12.59 -5.64 -8.50
CA LYS A 56 11.56 -5.60 -9.56
C LYS A 56 10.32 -4.79 -9.18
N VAL A 57 10.21 -4.34 -7.93
CA VAL A 57 9.01 -3.72 -7.39
C VAL A 57 9.32 -2.48 -6.53
N SER A 58 8.34 -1.58 -6.44
CA SER A 58 8.44 -0.34 -5.67
C SER A 58 8.54 -0.59 -4.16
N CYS A 59 9.01 0.40 -3.42
CA CYS A 59 9.09 0.36 -1.95
C CYS A 59 7.71 0.12 -1.30
N GLU A 60 6.66 0.75 -1.82
CA GLU A 60 5.28 0.54 -1.34
C GLU A 60 4.78 -0.88 -1.56
N PHE A 61 5.12 -1.50 -2.70
CA PHE A 61 4.75 -2.88 -2.99
C PHE A 61 5.37 -3.83 -1.96
N ARG A 62 6.67 -3.66 -1.68
CA ARG A 62 7.40 -4.48 -0.68
C ARG A 62 6.78 -4.35 0.69
N LYS A 63 6.54 -3.11 1.13
CA LYS A 63 5.86 -2.83 2.40
C LYS A 63 4.52 -3.55 2.48
N LYS A 64 3.68 -3.41 1.46
CA LYS A 64 2.35 -4.02 1.44
C LYS A 64 2.41 -5.55 1.47
N VAL A 65 3.34 -6.18 0.74
CA VAL A 65 3.54 -7.64 0.80
C VAL A 65 3.94 -8.08 2.21
N VAL A 66 4.91 -7.39 2.83
CA VAL A 66 5.37 -7.73 4.19
C VAL A 66 4.26 -7.54 5.22
N GLU A 67 3.46 -6.47 5.12
CA GLU A 67 2.32 -6.23 6.02
C GLU A 67 1.21 -7.27 5.83
N ILE A 68 0.91 -7.68 4.59
CA ILE A 68 0.00 -8.80 4.31
C ILE A 68 0.50 -10.07 4.98
N CYS A 69 1.79 -10.39 4.84
CA CYS A 69 2.38 -11.58 5.43
C CYS A 69 2.42 -11.53 6.96
N LYS A 70 2.67 -10.36 7.53
CA LYS A 70 2.58 -10.11 8.98
C LYS A 70 1.17 -10.34 9.48
N ASP A 71 0.15 -9.84 8.78
CA ASP A 71 -1.25 -10.07 9.17
C ASP A 71 -1.63 -11.56 9.10
N LEU A 72 -1.27 -12.23 8.01
CA LEU A 72 -1.67 -13.61 7.77
C LEU A 72 -0.89 -14.64 8.61
N TRP A 73 0.38 -14.40 8.92
CA TRP A 73 1.26 -15.39 9.58
C TRP A 73 2.07 -14.86 10.76
N GLY A 74 1.85 -13.60 11.15
CA GLY A 74 2.49 -13.00 12.32
C GLY A 74 3.86 -12.39 12.07
N GLU A 75 4.34 -11.64 13.07
CA GLU A 75 5.58 -10.86 13.00
C GLU A 75 6.81 -11.73 12.73
N SER A 76 6.89 -12.92 13.33
CA SER A 76 8.06 -13.81 13.25
C SER A 76 8.28 -14.43 11.87
N ARG A 77 7.20 -14.65 11.10
CA ARG A 77 7.26 -15.32 9.79
C ARG A 77 7.06 -14.38 8.61
N LYS A 78 6.79 -13.09 8.84
CA LYS A 78 6.42 -12.14 7.78
C LYS A 78 7.39 -12.11 6.59
N MET A 79 8.72 -12.15 6.85
CA MET A 79 9.73 -12.09 5.79
C MET A 79 9.86 -13.41 5.02
N GLU A 80 9.80 -14.55 5.71
CA GLU A 80 9.78 -15.88 5.10
C GLU A 80 8.58 -16.00 4.14
N MET A 81 7.38 -15.66 4.62
CA MET A 81 6.14 -15.72 3.84
C MET A 81 6.15 -14.70 2.68
N ALA A 82 6.71 -13.51 2.91
CA ALA A 82 6.83 -12.48 1.88
C ALA A 82 7.73 -12.95 0.73
N ASN A 83 8.86 -13.59 1.03
CA ASN A 83 9.73 -14.19 0.03
C ASN A 83 9.02 -15.30 -0.77
N ASN A 84 8.20 -16.13 -0.11
CA ASN A 84 7.38 -17.12 -0.81
C ASN A 84 6.40 -16.48 -1.79
N LEU A 85 5.68 -15.42 -1.38
CA LEU A 85 4.79 -14.67 -2.28
C LEU A 85 5.53 -14.03 -3.45
N MET A 86 6.69 -13.42 -3.21
CA MET A 86 7.48 -12.78 -4.27
C MET A 86 7.93 -13.79 -5.34
N ALA A 87 8.32 -15.00 -4.94
CA ALA A 87 8.65 -16.07 -5.88
C ALA A 87 7.42 -16.56 -6.67
N VAL A 88 6.24 -16.66 -6.04
CA VAL A 88 4.99 -16.95 -6.75
C VAL A 88 4.67 -15.85 -7.77
N PHE A 89 4.79 -14.58 -7.42
CA PHE A 89 4.57 -13.48 -8.37
C PHE A 89 5.53 -13.56 -9.56
N ALA A 90 6.80 -13.87 -9.32
CA ALA A 90 7.78 -14.03 -10.39
C ALA A 90 7.41 -15.18 -11.33
N TRP A 91 6.92 -16.31 -10.83
CA TRP A 91 6.43 -17.40 -11.67
C TRP A 91 5.20 -16.96 -12.48
N GLU A 92 4.16 -16.53 -11.77
CA GLU A 92 2.82 -16.30 -12.33
C GLU A 92 2.80 -15.14 -13.32
N SER A 93 3.62 -14.11 -13.10
CA SER A 93 3.73 -12.95 -13.99
C SER A 93 4.88 -13.03 -15.01
N ALA A 94 5.53 -14.20 -15.14
CA ALA A 94 6.73 -14.37 -15.97
C ALA A 94 7.84 -13.35 -15.65
N GLY A 95 8.02 -13.04 -14.37
CA GLY A 95 9.05 -12.12 -13.85
C GLY A 95 8.73 -10.64 -14.05
N THR A 96 7.55 -10.29 -14.56
CA THR A 96 7.18 -8.90 -14.87
C THR A 96 6.64 -8.13 -13.67
N PHE A 97 6.03 -8.82 -12.70
CA PHE A 97 5.32 -8.22 -11.56
C PHE A 97 4.20 -7.24 -11.98
N LYS A 98 3.76 -7.30 -13.24
CA LYS A 98 2.75 -6.40 -13.78
C LYS A 98 1.34 -6.90 -13.42
N PRO A 99 0.44 -6.00 -12.97
CA PRO A 99 -0.94 -6.36 -12.66
C PRO A 99 -1.73 -6.74 -13.92
N ASP A 100 -1.30 -6.29 -15.09
CA ASP A 100 -2.03 -6.45 -16.34
C ASP A 100 -1.50 -7.59 -17.23
N ALA A 101 -0.54 -8.37 -16.70
CA ALA A 101 0.11 -9.49 -17.39
C ALA A 101 -0.90 -10.61 -17.69
N PRO A 102 -1.18 -10.91 -18.98
CA PRO A 102 -2.06 -11.99 -19.36
C PRO A 102 -1.35 -13.35 -19.29
N ASN A 103 -2.13 -14.42 -19.08
CA ASN A 103 -1.61 -15.77 -19.10
C ASN A 103 -1.16 -16.22 -20.49
N GLN A 104 0.05 -16.75 -20.60
CA GLN A 104 0.62 -17.17 -21.90
C GLN A 104 -0.06 -18.40 -22.53
N THR A 105 -0.82 -19.18 -21.74
CA THR A 105 -1.68 -20.26 -22.27
C THR A 105 -3.04 -19.76 -22.77
N ASN A 106 -3.25 -18.43 -22.75
CA ASN A 106 -4.48 -17.77 -23.19
C ASN A 106 -5.72 -18.15 -22.37
N SER A 107 -5.52 -18.49 -21.10
CA SER A 107 -6.58 -18.94 -20.17
C SER A 107 -7.48 -17.80 -19.65
N GLY A 108 -7.10 -16.54 -19.86
CA GLY A 108 -7.73 -15.37 -19.24
C GLY A 108 -7.17 -15.02 -17.86
N GLY A 109 -6.26 -15.82 -17.31
CA GLY A 109 -5.54 -15.50 -16.07
C GLY A 109 -4.81 -14.16 -16.19
N THR A 110 -4.85 -13.35 -15.12
CA THR A 110 -4.37 -11.96 -15.15
C THR A 110 -3.59 -11.57 -13.89
N GLY A 111 -2.47 -10.89 -14.08
CA GLY A 111 -1.77 -10.18 -13.02
C GLY A 111 -0.89 -11.04 -12.11
N LEU A 112 -0.69 -10.58 -10.88
CA LEU A 112 0.35 -11.05 -9.96
C LEU A 112 0.28 -12.54 -9.64
N ILE A 113 -0.93 -13.10 -9.55
CA ILE A 113 -1.15 -14.53 -9.31
C ILE A 113 -2.06 -15.16 -10.38
N GLN A 114 -2.11 -14.56 -11.57
CA GLN A 114 -2.91 -15.04 -12.70
C GLN A 114 -4.37 -15.30 -12.33
N PHE A 115 -5.05 -14.31 -11.74
CA PHE A 115 -6.46 -14.39 -11.34
C PHE A 115 -7.32 -14.89 -12.51
N MET A 116 -7.76 -16.15 -12.41
CA MET A 116 -8.62 -16.77 -13.42
C MET A 116 -9.98 -16.06 -13.47
N PRO A 117 -10.68 -15.99 -14.63
CA PRO A 117 -11.95 -15.28 -14.74
C PRO A 117 -12.99 -15.69 -13.67
N THR A 118 -13.07 -16.97 -13.33
CA THR A 118 -13.96 -17.47 -12.26
C THR A 118 -13.55 -17.01 -10.87
N THR A 119 -12.25 -16.99 -10.58
CA THR A 119 -11.70 -16.48 -9.31
C THR A 119 -11.90 -14.98 -9.20
N ALA A 120 -11.66 -14.25 -10.29
CA ALA A 120 -11.88 -12.82 -10.38
C ALA A 120 -13.35 -12.45 -10.10
N LYS A 121 -14.29 -13.15 -10.74
CA LYS A 121 -15.73 -13.00 -10.49
C LYS A 121 -16.09 -13.22 -9.02
N ALA A 122 -15.57 -14.29 -8.41
CA ALA A 122 -15.83 -14.59 -7.00
C ALA A 122 -15.27 -13.52 -6.05
N LEU A 123 -14.05 -13.04 -6.31
CA LEU A 123 -13.39 -12.04 -5.48
C LEU A 123 -13.97 -10.63 -5.63
N LEU A 124 -14.46 -10.29 -6.83
CA LEU A 124 -15.09 -9.00 -7.13
C LEU A 124 -16.59 -8.99 -6.79
N GLY A 125 -17.23 -10.16 -6.65
CA GLY A 125 -18.66 -10.26 -6.39
C GLY A 125 -19.55 -9.81 -7.56
N LYS A 126 -19.02 -9.77 -8.78
CA LYS A 126 -19.72 -9.34 -10.00
C LYS A 126 -19.19 -10.07 -11.24
N GLU A 127 -19.96 -10.05 -12.32
CA GLU A 127 -19.46 -10.48 -13.63
C GLU A 127 -18.22 -9.68 -14.04
N VAL A 128 -17.34 -10.32 -14.80
CA VAL A 128 -16.06 -9.76 -15.22
C VAL A 128 -15.94 -9.74 -16.73
N THR A 129 -15.19 -8.78 -17.23
CA THR A 129 -14.96 -8.59 -18.66
C THR A 129 -13.66 -9.27 -19.06
N VAL A 130 -13.73 -10.23 -19.99
CA VAL A 130 -12.53 -10.85 -20.58
C VAL A 130 -12.21 -10.16 -21.90
N GLU A 131 -11.19 -9.31 -21.89
CA GLU A 131 -10.71 -8.62 -23.09
C GLU A 131 -9.57 -9.40 -23.77
N THR A 132 -9.33 -9.09 -25.04
CA THR A 132 -8.20 -9.63 -25.81
C THR A 132 -7.18 -8.54 -26.07
N VAL A 133 -5.96 -8.75 -25.62
CA VAL A 133 -4.81 -7.88 -25.89
C VAL A 133 -3.92 -8.45 -26.96
N LYS A 134 -3.49 -7.58 -27.88
CA LYS A 134 -2.65 -7.93 -29.01
C LYS A 134 -1.18 -7.72 -28.68
N ASN A 135 -0.35 -8.74 -28.91
CA ASN A 135 1.11 -8.68 -28.83
C ASN A 135 1.66 -8.17 -27.48
N TYR A 136 1.01 -8.51 -26.35
CA TYR A 136 1.45 -8.05 -25.02
C TYR A 136 2.92 -8.39 -24.73
N TYR A 137 3.33 -9.63 -25.02
CA TYR A 137 4.73 -10.08 -24.92
C TYR A 137 5.48 -10.02 -26.26
N GLY A 138 4.96 -9.23 -27.21
CA GLY A 138 5.40 -9.23 -28.61
C GLY A 138 4.80 -10.36 -29.44
N LYS A 139 5.24 -10.44 -30.70
CA LYS A 139 4.82 -11.48 -31.65
C LYS A 139 5.36 -12.85 -31.25
N LYS A 140 4.53 -13.88 -31.34
CA LYS A 140 4.89 -15.26 -31.00
C LYS A 140 5.49 -15.95 -32.22
N TYR A 141 6.59 -16.68 -32.02
CA TYR A 141 7.14 -17.53 -33.05
C TYR A 141 6.23 -18.75 -33.24
N ASN A 142 5.72 -18.91 -34.46
CA ASN A 142 4.94 -20.07 -34.87
C ASN A 142 5.88 -21.12 -35.47
N LYS A 143 5.89 -22.32 -34.89
CA LYS A 143 6.76 -23.42 -35.33
C LYS A 143 6.36 -23.99 -36.70
N GLU A 144 5.08 -23.94 -37.04
CA GLU A 144 4.53 -24.48 -38.29
C GLU A 144 4.84 -23.54 -39.45
N THR A 145 4.56 -22.24 -39.29
CA THR A 145 4.78 -21.24 -40.35
C THR A 145 6.20 -20.68 -40.37
N LYS A 146 7.00 -20.96 -39.32
CA LYS A 146 8.35 -20.42 -39.09
C LYS A 146 8.43 -18.89 -39.07
N LYS A 147 7.33 -18.21 -38.72
CA LYS A 147 7.22 -16.73 -38.69
C LYS A 147 6.83 -16.22 -37.30
N LYS A 148 7.16 -14.95 -37.04
CA LYS A 148 6.64 -14.21 -35.88
C LYS A 148 5.27 -13.62 -36.24
N GLU A 149 4.25 -14.11 -35.56
CA GLU A 149 2.85 -13.77 -35.83
C GLU A 149 2.22 -13.03 -34.66
N ASP A 150 1.11 -12.34 -34.95
CA ASP A 150 0.38 -11.63 -33.92
C ASP A 150 -0.12 -12.60 -32.85
N TRP A 151 0.14 -12.28 -31.60
CA TRP A 151 -0.20 -13.09 -30.45
C TRP A 151 -1.25 -12.40 -29.59
N ASN A 152 -2.47 -12.89 -29.71
CA ASN A 152 -3.62 -12.38 -28.98
C ASN A 152 -3.82 -13.17 -27.70
N LEU A 153 -3.88 -12.48 -26.55
CA LEU A 153 -4.05 -13.08 -25.24
C LEU A 153 -5.25 -12.49 -24.51
N LYS A 154 -5.99 -13.34 -23.81
CA LYS A 154 -7.12 -12.98 -22.97
C LYS A 154 -6.66 -12.56 -21.59
N ARG A 155 -7.34 -11.58 -21.00
CA ARG A 155 -7.20 -11.18 -19.59
C ARG A 155 -8.51 -10.61 -19.04
N VAL A 156 -8.63 -10.60 -17.72
CA VAL A 156 -9.72 -9.96 -16.98
C VAL A 156 -9.43 -8.47 -16.88
N LYS A 157 -10.25 -7.65 -17.55
CA LYS A 157 -10.04 -6.21 -17.65
C LYS A 157 -10.01 -5.53 -16.28
N GLU A 158 -10.93 -5.89 -15.39
CA GLU A 158 -11.06 -5.27 -14.07
C GLU A 158 -9.81 -5.48 -13.21
N PHE A 159 -9.14 -6.62 -13.34
CA PHE A 159 -7.86 -6.86 -12.68
C PHE A 159 -6.71 -6.17 -13.41
N ALA A 160 -6.74 -6.14 -14.75
CA ALA A 160 -5.71 -5.49 -15.55
C ALA A 160 -5.66 -3.97 -15.36
N ASP A 161 -6.80 -3.33 -15.10
CA ASP A 161 -6.92 -1.89 -14.82
C ASP A 161 -6.43 -1.52 -13.41
N MET A 162 -6.22 -2.50 -12.51
CA MET A 162 -5.74 -2.23 -11.16
C MET A 162 -4.24 -1.94 -11.16
N THR A 163 -3.81 -1.11 -10.21
CA THR A 163 -2.40 -1.03 -9.85
C THR A 163 -1.94 -2.33 -9.18
N ALA A 164 -0.63 -2.58 -9.21
CA ALA A 164 -0.04 -3.71 -8.49
C ALA A 164 -0.39 -3.68 -6.99
N ILE A 165 -0.43 -2.48 -6.39
CA ILE A 165 -0.80 -2.27 -4.99
C ILE A 165 -2.26 -2.64 -4.73
N GLN A 166 -3.19 -2.29 -5.61
CA GLN A 166 -4.61 -2.68 -5.48
C GLN A 166 -4.78 -4.20 -5.63
N GLN A 167 -4.08 -4.84 -6.57
CA GLN A 167 -4.12 -6.29 -6.71
C GLN A 167 -3.67 -7.03 -5.45
N LEU A 168 -2.73 -6.48 -4.68
CA LEU A 168 -2.27 -7.11 -3.44
C LEU A 168 -3.39 -7.30 -2.40
N ASP A 169 -4.45 -6.49 -2.41
CA ASP A 169 -5.61 -6.72 -1.52
C ASP A 169 -6.36 -8.00 -1.90
N TYR A 170 -6.43 -8.31 -3.20
CA TYR A 170 -7.01 -9.55 -3.70
C TYR A 170 -6.08 -10.74 -3.55
N VAL A 171 -4.76 -10.52 -3.62
CA VAL A 171 -3.78 -11.56 -3.23
C VAL A 171 -3.99 -11.92 -1.77
N LYS A 172 -4.09 -10.95 -0.86
CA LYS A 172 -4.40 -11.22 0.55
C LYS A 172 -5.67 -12.06 0.70
N LYS A 173 -6.78 -11.65 0.07
CA LYS A 173 -8.04 -12.40 0.10
C LYS A 173 -7.90 -13.84 -0.41
N HIS A 174 -7.11 -14.05 -1.46
CA HIS A 174 -6.86 -15.38 -2.04
C HIS A 174 -6.07 -16.31 -1.11
N PHE A 175 -5.17 -15.74 -0.31
CA PHE A 175 -4.32 -16.46 0.64
C PHE A 175 -4.88 -16.53 2.07
N GLU A 176 -5.98 -15.84 2.34
CA GLU A 176 -6.71 -15.87 3.62
C GLU A 176 -6.97 -17.30 4.16
N PRO A 177 -7.29 -18.32 3.34
CA PRO A 177 -7.47 -19.69 3.83
C PRO A 177 -6.23 -20.34 4.45
N LEU A 178 -5.04 -19.73 4.27
CA LEU A 178 -3.78 -20.18 4.84
C LEU A 178 -3.36 -19.41 6.10
N ARG A 179 -4.18 -18.46 6.59
CA ARG A 179 -3.90 -17.67 7.80
C ARG A 179 -3.53 -18.58 8.97
N GLY A 180 -2.42 -18.27 9.62
CA GLY A 180 -1.91 -18.98 10.80
C GLY A 180 -1.44 -20.42 10.56
N LYS A 181 -1.56 -20.97 9.34
CA LYS A 181 -1.15 -22.34 9.05
C LYS A 181 0.38 -22.44 8.91
N ASN A 182 0.92 -23.59 9.30
CA ASN A 182 2.30 -23.94 9.04
C ASN A 182 2.44 -24.47 7.61
N VAL A 183 2.67 -23.56 6.66
CA VAL A 183 2.82 -23.86 5.23
C VAL A 183 4.25 -23.61 4.76
N GLU A 184 4.67 -24.37 3.76
CA GLU A 184 5.96 -24.22 3.05
C GLU A 184 5.79 -23.50 1.71
N PHE A 185 6.90 -23.13 1.06
CA PHE A 185 6.87 -22.39 -0.22
C PHE A 185 5.96 -23.03 -1.29
N ILE A 186 6.03 -24.35 -1.48
CA ILE A 186 5.21 -25.05 -2.48
C ILE A 186 3.70 -24.90 -2.22
N ASP A 187 3.27 -24.73 -0.97
CA ASP A 187 1.86 -24.53 -0.66
C ASP A 187 1.35 -23.18 -1.17
N PHE A 188 2.22 -22.17 -1.27
CA PHE A 188 1.85 -20.88 -1.87
C PHE A 188 1.59 -21.03 -3.37
N TYR A 189 2.45 -21.77 -4.05
CA TYR A 189 2.27 -22.07 -5.47
C TYR A 189 1.03 -22.93 -5.71
N LEU A 190 0.84 -23.98 -4.91
CA LEU A 190 -0.36 -24.81 -4.99
C LEU A 190 -1.63 -24.04 -4.62
N GLN A 191 -1.58 -23.04 -3.74
CA GLN A 191 -2.73 -22.17 -3.48
C GLN A 191 -3.16 -21.41 -4.73
N VAL A 192 -2.27 -21.14 -5.67
CA VAL A 192 -2.60 -20.50 -6.96
C VAL A 192 -2.96 -21.55 -8.02
N LEU A 193 -2.10 -22.56 -8.22
CA LEU A 193 -2.26 -23.58 -9.25
C LEU A 193 -3.45 -24.52 -8.99
N PHE A 194 -3.54 -25.05 -7.76
CA PHE A 194 -4.53 -26.05 -7.38
C PHE A 194 -4.76 -26.07 -5.86
N PRO A 195 -5.60 -25.16 -5.31
CA PRO A 195 -5.75 -24.97 -3.86
C PRO A 195 -6.07 -26.23 -3.07
N ALA A 196 -6.74 -27.20 -3.68
CA ALA A 196 -7.08 -28.49 -3.07
C ALA A 196 -5.86 -29.36 -2.71
N SER A 197 -4.65 -28.99 -3.16
CA SER A 197 -3.39 -29.64 -2.79
C SER A 197 -2.52 -28.81 -1.84
N SER A 198 -2.89 -27.56 -1.56
CA SER A 198 -2.13 -26.67 -0.67
C SER A 198 -2.24 -27.09 0.81
N GLY A 199 -1.11 -27.13 1.50
CA GLY A 199 -1.00 -27.51 2.92
C GLY A 199 -1.12 -29.01 3.20
N LEU A 200 -1.14 -29.84 2.15
CA LEU A 200 -1.23 -31.29 2.29
C LEU A 200 0.17 -31.95 2.29
N PRO A 201 0.33 -33.14 2.90
CA PRO A 201 1.55 -33.95 2.77
C PRO A 201 1.86 -34.32 1.32
N GLU A 202 3.04 -34.90 1.07
CA GLU A 202 3.45 -35.38 -0.25
C GLU A 202 2.40 -36.31 -0.87
N HIS A 203 2.05 -36.08 -2.13
CA HIS A 203 1.07 -36.85 -2.89
C HIS A 203 1.15 -36.56 -4.39
N VAL A 204 0.41 -37.33 -5.19
CA VAL A 204 0.19 -37.09 -6.61
C VAL A 204 -0.78 -35.92 -6.80
N VAL A 205 -0.28 -34.76 -7.23
CA VAL A 205 -1.11 -33.58 -7.49
C VAL A 205 -1.94 -33.78 -8.75
N PHE A 206 -1.31 -34.18 -9.85
CA PHE A 206 -1.93 -34.50 -11.14
C PHE A 206 -1.42 -35.84 -11.67
N ALA A 207 -2.22 -36.53 -12.49
CA ALA A 207 -1.79 -37.77 -13.13
C ALA A 207 -2.42 -37.93 -14.51
N ASP A 208 -1.81 -38.71 -15.40
CA ASP A 208 -2.36 -38.98 -16.74
C ASP A 208 -3.62 -39.88 -16.73
N SER A 209 -3.92 -40.52 -15.59
CA SER A 209 -4.98 -41.51 -15.45
C SER A 209 -5.48 -41.61 -14.00
N LEU A 210 -6.73 -42.06 -13.83
CA LEU A 210 -7.37 -42.15 -12.50
C LEU A 210 -6.73 -43.20 -11.58
N GLN A 211 -6.13 -44.25 -12.15
CA GLN A 211 -5.48 -45.33 -11.41
C GLN A 211 -4.16 -44.88 -10.75
N LYS A 212 -3.55 -43.81 -11.25
CA LYS A 212 -2.28 -43.28 -10.75
C LYS A 212 -2.44 -42.23 -9.64
N LEU A 213 -3.66 -41.90 -9.23
CA LEU A 213 -3.94 -41.02 -8.09
C LEU A 213 -3.85 -41.81 -6.78
N ASP A 214 -3.23 -41.21 -5.77
CA ASP A 214 -2.90 -41.85 -4.49
C ASP A 214 -3.72 -41.36 -3.28
N ARG A 215 -4.55 -40.33 -3.47
CA ARG A 215 -5.35 -39.74 -2.39
C ARG A 215 -6.66 -40.52 -2.13
N PRO A 216 -6.88 -41.05 -0.93
CA PRO A 216 -8.16 -41.63 -0.55
C PRO A 216 -9.18 -40.53 -0.21
N PHE A 217 -10.48 -40.83 -0.34
CA PHE A 217 -11.59 -39.96 0.09
C PHE A 217 -11.71 -38.59 -0.63
N GLU A 218 -11.40 -38.54 -1.93
CA GLU A 218 -11.68 -37.38 -2.77
C GLU A 218 -12.93 -37.55 -3.63
N SER A 219 -13.69 -36.46 -3.83
CA SER A 219 -14.85 -36.47 -4.75
C SER A 219 -14.43 -36.82 -6.18
N GLU A 220 -15.29 -37.54 -6.90
CA GLU A 220 -15.05 -37.92 -8.30
C GLU A 220 -14.78 -36.69 -9.20
N LYS A 221 -15.45 -35.57 -8.91
CA LYS A 221 -15.23 -34.29 -9.60
C LYS A 221 -13.79 -33.80 -9.43
N LEU A 222 -13.22 -33.90 -8.23
CA LEU A 222 -11.85 -33.47 -7.96
C LEU A 222 -10.84 -34.41 -8.60
N ARG A 223 -11.06 -35.73 -8.52
CA ARG A 223 -10.22 -36.74 -9.19
C ARG A 223 -10.14 -36.51 -10.70
N LYS A 224 -11.27 -36.28 -11.36
CA LYS A 224 -11.32 -35.93 -12.79
C LYS A 224 -10.57 -34.64 -13.11
N LYS A 225 -10.67 -33.63 -12.25
CA LYS A 225 -9.89 -32.38 -12.41
C LYS A 225 -8.39 -32.64 -12.36
N ARG A 226 -7.92 -33.46 -11.40
CA ARG A 226 -6.49 -33.81 -11.29
C ARG A 226 -5.97 -34.45 -12.57
N VAL A 227 -6.77 -35.34 -13.17
CA VAL A 227 -6.41 -36.00 -14.43
C VAL A 227 -6.39 -35.01 -15.60
N SER A 228 -7.45 -34.21 -15.75
CA SER A 228 -7.55 -33.23 -16.85
C SER A 228 -6.46 -32.16 -16.81
N ALA A 229 -5.95 -31.82 -15.63
CA ALA A 229 -4.91 -30.82 -15.44
C ALA A 229 -3.51 -31.34 -15.78
N TYR A 230 -3.30 -32.66 -15.81
CA TYR A 230 -1.97 -33.25 -16.04
C TYR A 230 -1.36 -32.80 -17.37
N THR A 231 -2.12 -32.81 -18.47
CA THR A 231 -1.59 -32.47 -19.81
C THR A 231 -0.96 -31.08 -19.88
N ASN A 232 -1.53 -30.09 -19.20
CA ASN A 232 -1.02 -28.72 -19.18
C ASN A 232 0.18 -28.53 -18.24
N ASN A 233 0.37 -29.46 -17.29
CA ASN A 233 1.39 -29.38 -16.24
C ASN A 233 2.49 -30.44 -16.36
N LYS A 234 2.36 -31.38 -17.32
CA LYS A 234 3.29 -32.50 -17.54
C LYS A 234 4.74 -32.09 -17.79
N GLY A 235 5.00 -30.81 -18.11
CA GLY A 235 6.36 -30.28 -18.20
C GLY A 235 7.11 -30.28 -16.86
N MET A 236 6.40 -30.43 -15.74
CA MET A 236 6.96 -30.54 -14.40
C MET A 236 7.07 -32.01 -13.91
N ASP A 237 6.62 -32.98 -14.70
CA ASP A 237 6.80 -34.42 -14.40
C ASP A 237 8.23 -34.79 -14.84
N ILE A 238 9.14 -34.81 -13.86
CA ILE A 238 10.58 -34.93 -14.07
C ILE A 238 10.92 -36.37 -14.43
N VAL A 239 10.30 -37.33 -13.72
CA VAL A 239 10.55 -38.77 -13.92
C VAL A 239 9.78 -39.37 -15.09
N LYS A 240 8.76 -38.66 -15.59
CA LYS A 240 7.92 -39.01 -16.74
C LYS A 240 7.15 -40.31 -16.57
N ASP A 241 6.68 -40.60 -15.36
CA ASP A 241 5.93 -41.81 -15.04
C ASP A 241 4.40 -41.62 -15.13
N GLY A 242 3.96 -40.40 -15.47
CA GLY A 242 2.54 -40.06 -15.56
C GLY A 242 1.93 -39.63 -14.23
N LYS A 243 2.74 -39.42 -13.18
CA LYS A 243 2.35 -38.86 -11.89
C LYS A 243 3.16 -37.61 -11.65
N LEU A 244 2.47 -36.48 -11.51
CA LEU A 244 3.11 -35.24 -11.09
C LEU A 244 3.00 -35.09 -9.57
N MET A 245 4.11 -35.34 -8.88
CA MET A 245 4.22 -35.28 -7.43
C MET A 245 4.37 -33.84 -6.92
N LYS A 246 3.90 -33.58 -5.69
CA LYS A 246 4.09 -32.27 -5.03
C LYS A 246 5.58 -31.87 -4.97
N SER A 247 6.48 -32.83 -4.71
CA SER A 247 7.93 -32.64 -4.70
C SER A 247 8.55 -32.29 -6.07
N GLU A 248 7.99 -32.80 -7.17
CA GLU A 248 8.45 -32.46 -8.53
C GLU A 248 8.03 -31.05 -8.93
N ILE A 249 6.80 -30.67 -8.58
CA ILE A 249 6.34 -29.29 -8.73
C ILE A 249 7.25 -28.37 -7.91
N LYS A 250 7.52 -28.71 -6.64
CA LYS A 250 8.44 -27.96 -5.78
C LYS A 250 9.80 -27.79 -6.45
N THR A 251 10.39 -28.85 -6.98
CA THR A 251 11.67 -28.79 -7.71
C THR A 251 11.61 -27.81 -8.88
N SER A 252 10.51 -27.81 -9.64
CA SER A 252 10.31 -26.93 -10.80
C SER A 252 10.19 -25.45 -10.43
N VAL A 253 9.56 -25.14 -9.29
CA VAL A 253 9.29 -23.76 -8.86
C VAL A 253 10.32 -23.20 -7.88
N GLN A 254 11.08 -24.05 -7.18
CA GLN A 254 12.05 -23.65 -6.14
C GLN A 254 13.13 -22.70 -6.69
N LYS A 255 13.45 -22.82 -7.99
CA LYS A 255 14.41 -21.93 -8.65
C LYS A 255 14.03 -20.45 -8.53
N TYR A 256 12.76 -20.08 -8.42
CA TYR A 256 12.34 -18.69 -8.28
C TYR A 256 12.68 -18.09 -6.91
N ILE A 257 12.86 -18.93 -5.88
CA ILE A 257 13.44 -18.48 -4.61
C ILE A 257 14.92 -18.15 -4.83
N THR A 258 15.66 -19.06 -5.45
CA THR A 258 17.12 -18.92 -5.66
C THR A 258 17.45 -17.78 -6.63
N GLU A 259 16.80 -17.73 -7.79
CA GLU A 259 16.95 -16.67 -8.78
C GLU A 259 16.54 -15.31 -8.21
N GLY A 260 15.56 -15.27 -7.31
CA GLY A 260 15.11 -14.04 -6.65
C GLY A 260 16.17 -13.38 -5.78
N LEU A 261 17.14 -14.15 -5.26
CA LEU A 261 18.22 -13.64 -4.40
C LEU A 261 19.10 -12.60 -5.11
N GLN A 262 19.29 -12.74 -6.43
CA GLN A 262 20.09 -11.77 -7.20
C GLN A 262 19.39 -10.40 -7.28
N TYR A 263 18.07 -10.37 -7.10
CA TYR A 263 17.24 -9.18 -7.13
C TYR A 263 16.89 -8.66 -5.72
N ARG A 264 17.58 -9.13 -4.66
CA ARG A 264 17.35 -8.66 -3.28
C ARG A 264 17.86 -7.23 -3.06
N LYS A 265 19.04 -6.92 -3.62
CA LYS A 265 19.73 -5.65 -3.42
C LYS A 265 19.16 -4.61 -4.37
N ILE A 266 18.91 -3.43 -3.83
CA ILE A 266 18.60 -2.24 -4.61
C ILE A 266 19.89 -1.42 -4.68
N GLU A 267 20.44 -1.22 -5.88
CA GLU A 267 21.59 -0.32 -6.08
C GLU A 267 21.21 1.13 -5.81
N LYS A 268 19.94 1.46 -5.97
CA LYS A 268 19.31 2.72 -5.59
C LYS A 268 17.97 2.40 -4.98
N CYS A 269 17.68 2.86 -3.77
CA CYS A 269 16.28 3.15 -3.49
C CYS A 269 15.82 4.07 -4.63
N GLU A 270 14.69 3.78 -5.25
CA GLU A 270 13.90 4.85 -5.84
C GLU A 270 13.39 5.73 -4.67
N ASN A 271 14.31 6.36 -3.94
CA ASN A 271 14.09 7.65 -3.32
C ASN A 271 14.34 8.66 -4.43
N GLU A 272 13.56 8.54 -5.51
CA GLU A 272 13.52 9.40 -6.67
C GLU A 272 12.48 8.72 -7.60
N ILE A 273 11.17 9.02 -7.49
CA ILE A 273 10.58 9.96 -8.47
C ILE A 273 11.71 10.90 -8.86
N GLU A 274 12.26 10.78 -10.08
CA GLU A 274 13.32 11.66 -10.57
C GLU A 274 13.20 13.03 -9.88
N ASN A 275 14.07 13.30 -8.91
CA ASN A 275 14.17 14.58 -8.21
C ASN A 275 14.98 15.51 -9.11
N LYS A 276 14.57 15.58 -10.37
CA LYS A 276 14.37 16.88 -10.97
C LYS A 276 13.00 17.36 -10.50
N PRO A 277 12.67 18.66 -10.55
CA PRO A 277 11.27 19.00 -10.74
C PRO A 277 10.84 18.22 -12.00
N SER A 278 10.25 17.03 -11.83
CA SER A 278 9.38 16.51 -12.87
C SER A 278 8.39 17.65 -12.97
N ASN A 279 8.43 18.40 -14.06
CA ASN A 279 7.41 19.38 -14.34
C ASN A 279 6.13 18.55 -14.31
N ILE A 280 5.46 18.50 -13.14
CA ILE A 280 4.15 17.90 -13.01
C ILE A 280 3.39 18.79 -13.98
N THR A 281 3.04 18.23 -15.12
CA THR A 281 2.60 18.95 -16.31
C THR A 281 1.22 18.45 -16.65
N GLY A 282 0.35 19.40 -16.98
CA GLY A 282 -1.06 19.17 -17.22
C GLY A 282 -1.86 20.37 -16.70
N LYS A 283 -3.13 20.48 -17.10
CA LYS A 283 -4.02 21.60 -16.72
C LYS A 283 -4.09 21.85 -15.20
N CYS A 284 -3.80 20.84 -14.40
CA CYS A 284 -3.76 20.86 -12.93
C CYS A 284 -2.59 21.65 -12.33
N THR A 285 -1.56 21.97 -13.11
CA THR A 285 -0.33 22.64 -12.63
C THR A 285 -0.14 24.02 -13.21
N GLU A 286 -1.08 24.46 -14.04
CA GLU A 286 -1.11 25.79 -14.63
C GLU A 286 -1.72 26.76 -13.62
N GLY A 287 -1.26 28.00 -13.58
CA GLY A 287 -1.83 29.05 -12.74
C GLY A 287 -0.78 29.85 -11.98
N ASN A 288 -1.04 31.13 -11.81
CA ASN A 288 -0.20 32.03 -11.04
C ASN A 288 -0.74 32.14 -9.61
N VAL A 289 0.14 32.42 -8.65
CA VAL A 289 -0.29 32.79 -7.29
C VAL A 289 -0.26 34.30 -7.18
N VAL A 290 -1.44 34.93 -7.12
CA VAL A 290 -1.61 36.38 -6.96
C VAL A 290 -2.20 36.65 -5.58
N ASP A 291 -1.49 37.43 -4.76
CA ASP A 291 -1.85 37.71 -3.36
C ASP A 291 -2.13 36.47 -2.50
N GLY A 292 -1.40 35.38 -2.79
CA GLY A 292 -1.57 34.09 -2.13
C GLY A 292 -2.73 33.24 -2.67
N PHE A 293 -3.49 33.70 -3.66
CA PHE A 293 -4.57 32.94 -4.29
C PHE A 293 -4.15 32.39 -5.65
N ILE A 294 -4.53 31.15 -5.93
CA ILE A 294 -4.22 30.48 -7.18
C ILE A 294 -5.22 30.93 -8.24
N GLU A 295 -4.72 31.48 -9.34
CA GLU A 295 -5.50 31.80 -10.53
C GLU A 295 -5.53 30.59 -11.47
N ASN A 296 -6.54 29.73 -11.32
CA ASN A 296 -6.80 28.58 -12.18
C ASN A 296 -8.32 28.34 -12.27
N HIS A 297 -8.83 28.05 -13.47
CA HIS A 297 -10.26 27.77 -13.73
C HIS A 297 -10.83 26.58 -12.92
N LEU A 298 -9.98 25.71 -12.39
CA LEU A 298 -10.34 24.58 -11.53
C LEU A 298 -10.47 24.95 -10.05
N ILE A 299 -10.07 26.17 -9.67
CA ILE A 299 -10.06 26.65 -8.28
C ILE A 299 -10.95 27.87 -8.16
N THR A 300 -11.99 27.75 -7.34
CA THR A 300 -12.89 28.86 -7.00
C THR A 300 -12.29 29.66 -5.84
N LYS A 301 -11.92 30.92 -6.09
CA LYS A 301 -11.49 31.84 -5.03
C LYS A 301 -12.69 32.19 -4.14
N ASN A 302 -12.66 31.78 -2.88
CA ASN A 302 -13.68 32.06 -1.87
C ASN A 302 -13.00 32.56 -0.59
N LYS A 303 -12.32 33.71 -0.67
CA LYS A 303 -11.55 34.29 0.44
C LYS A 303 -12.43 34.48 1.68
N ILE A 304 -12.03 33.90 2.81
CA ILE A 304 -12.71 34.09 4.11
C ILE A 304 -11.85 35.00 4.98
N GLU A 305 -12.23 36.28 5.09
CA GLU A 305 -11.45 37.29 5.82
C GLU A 305 -11.23 36.94 7.29
N SER A 306 -12.21 36.28 7.93
CA SER A 306 -12.10 35.89 9.33
C SER A 306 -11.00 34.86 9.59
N CYS A 307 -10.61 34.07 8.58
CA CYS A 307 -9.52 33.11 8.62
C CYS A 307 -8.20 33.64 8.01
N ASN A 308 -8.26 34.61 7.08
CA ASN A 308 -7.13 35.07 6.28
C ASN A 308 -6.29 36.21 6.91
N LYS A 309 -6.11 36.16 8.25
CA LYS A 309 -5.56 37.29 9.03
C LYS A 309 -4.04 37.32 9.05
N SER A 310 -3.43 36.33 9.69
CA SER A 310 -2.00 36.32 10.01
C SER A 310 -1.14 35.74 8.90
N LEU A 311 0.04 36.31 8.69
CA LEU A 311 1.04 35.73 7.80
C LEU A 311 1.56 34.39 8.37
N MET A 312 1.87 33.48 7.46
CA MET A 312 2.60 32.26 7.81
C MET A 312 4.04 32.64 8.18
N THR A 313 4.51 32.23 9.37
CA THR A 313 5.82 32.67 9.91
C THR A 313 6.99 31.79 9.50
N ARG A 314 6.73 30.65 8.87
CA ARG A 314 7.74 29.72 8.36
C ARG A 314 7.39 29.31 6.93
N LYS A 315 8.39 28.82 6.21
CA LYS A 315 8.16 28.20 4.90
C LYS A 315 7.22 27.00 5.06
N THR A 316 6.32 26.81 4.11
CA THR A 316 5.51 25.60 4.02
C THR A 316 6.40 24.37 3.86
N GLU A 317 6.23 23.39 4.75
CA GLU A 317 6.99 22.15 4.78
C GLU A 317 6.10 20.92 4.54
N ILE A 318 4.80 21.02 4.83
CA ILE A 318 3.83 19.93 4.64
C ILE A 318 2.48 20.43 4.13
N ILE A 319 1.72 19.52 3.53
CA ILE A 319 0.30 19.69 3.22
C ILE A 319 -0.46 18.68 4.07
N VAL A 320 -1.55 19.08 4.72
CA VAL A 320 -2.33 18.23 5.64
C VAL A 320 -3.70 17.99 5.06
N LEU A 321 -4.07 16.72 4.89
CA LEU A 321 -5.39 16.28 4.43
C LEU A 321 -6.32 16.05 5.61
N HIS A 322 -7.55 16.55 5.50
CA HIS A 322 -8.60 16.54 6.51
C HIS A 322 -9.93 16.09 5.91
N ARG A 323 -10.88 15.78 6.80
CA ARG A 323 -12.31 15.64 6.49
C ARG A 323 -13.11 16.59 7.35
N THR A 324 -14.14 17.18 6.76
CA THR A 324 -14.90 18.24 7.41
C THR A 324 -15.79 17.76 8.55
N ALA A 325 -16.07 16.45 8.64
CA ALA A 325 -17.14 15.88 9.47
C ALA A 325 -18.51 16.54 9.22
N GLY A 326 -18.69 17.13 8.04
CA GLY A 326 -19.84 17.91 7.66
C GLY A 326 -20.31 17.57 6.25
N GLY A 327 -21.47 18.13 5.89
CA GLY A 327 -22.06 17.96 4.56
C GLY A 327 -21.33 18.71 3.46
N LYS A 328 -22.09 19.43 2.63
CA LYS A 328 -21.55 20.19 1.50
C LYS A 328 -20.56 21.27 1.93
N ALA A 329 -19.67 21.65 1.02
CA ALA A 329 -18.67 22.68 1.26
C ALA A 329 -19.29 24.00 1.77
N SER A 330 -20.47 24.38 1.27
CA SER A 330 -21.19 25.58 1.73
C SER A 330 -21.40 25.65 3.25
N GLY A 331 -21.66 24.49 3.90
CA GLY A 331 -21.78 24.40 5.36
C GLY A 331 -20.44 24.66 6.05
N THR A 332 -19.37 24.04 5.55
CA THR A 332 -18.00 24.25 6.07
C THR A 332 -17.55 25.70 5.88
N LEU A 333 -17.80 26.30 4.71
CA LEU A 333 -17.46 27.69 4.41
C LEU A 333 -18.20 28.66 5.36
N SER A 334 -19.50 28.45 5.59
CA SER A 334 -20.27 29.25 6.54
C SER A 334 -19.77 29.10 7.99
N HIS A 335 -19.36 27.89 8.37
CA HIS A 335 -18.75 27.65 9.69
C HIS A 335 -17.43 28.39 9.83
N MET A 336 -16.54 28.27 8.85
CA MET A 336 -15.24 28.96 8.85
C MET A 336 -15.40 30.48 8.96
N GLU A 337 -16.35 31.05 8.23
CA GLU A 337 -16.65 32.49 8.28
C GLU A 337 -17.02 32.95 9.69
N LYS A 338 -17.91 32.20 10.37
CA LYS A 338 -18.36 32.49 11.74
C LYS A 338 -17.29 32.20 12.80
N ALA A 339 -16.57 31.10 12.65
CA ALA A 339 -15.64 30.59 13.66
C ALA A 339 -14.27 31.30 13.61
N GLY A 340 -13.88 31.85 12.44
CA GLY A 340 -12.61 32.54 12.26
C GLY A 340 -11.38 31.62 12.22
N TYR A 341 -11.59 30.32 12.01
CA TYR A 341 -10.53 29.33 11.80
C TYR A 341 -10.92 28.31 10.73
N GLY A 342 -9.93 27.64 10.14
CA GLY A 342 -10.12 26.57 9.18
C GLY A 342 -8.89 26.36 8.29
N ALA A 343 -9.11 25.70 7.16
CA ALA A 343 -8.08 25.29 6.21
C ALA A 343 -7.97 26.22 4.99
N HIS A 344 -6.98 25.99 4.13
CA HIS A 344 -6.74 26.83 2.94
C HIS A 344 -7.63 26.44 1.77
N PHE A 345 -8.03 25.17 1.71
CA PHE A 345 -8.89 24.63 0.68
C PHE A 345 -10.03 23.82 1.28
N VAL A 346 -11.20 23.89 0.63
CA VAL A 346 -12.36 23.02 0.89
C VAL A 346 -12.78 22.36 -0.42
N ILE A 347 -12.97 21.05 -0.42
CA ILE A 347 -13.35 20.25 -1.59
C ILE A 347 -14.76 19.71 -1.40
N ASP A 348 -15.72 20.12 -2.25
CA ASP A 348 -17.11 19.63 -2.18
C ASP A 348 -17.25 18.23 -2.83
N TYR A 349 -18.41 17.59 -2.67
CA TYR A 349 -18.69 16.25 -3.20
C TYR A 349 -18.56 16.14 -4.73
N ASP A 350 -18.84 17.22 -5.46
CA ASP A 350 -18.71 17.25 -6.93
C ASP A 350 -17.27 17.53 -7.39
N GLY A 351 -16.31 17.64 -6.47
CA GLY A 351 -14.93 17.95 -6.75
C GLY A 351 -14.63 19.45 -6.88
N THR A 352 -15.61 20.35 -6.68
CA THR A 352 -15.35 21.79 -6.67
C THR A 352 -14.34 22.15 -5.58
N VAL A 353 -13.28 22.86 -5.97
CA VAL A 353 -12.20 23.31 -5.06
C VAL A 353 -12.43 24.77 -4.70
N TYR A 354 -12.61 25.06 -3.41
CA TYR A 354 -12.69 26.43 -2.90
C TYR A 354 -11.38 26.79 -2.18
N GLN A 355 -10.70 27.84 -2.63
CA GLN A 355 -9.57 28.41 -1.87
C GLN A 355 -10.06 29.52 -0.94
N THR A 356 -9.86 29.32 0.36
CA THR A 356 -10.41 30.16 1.43
C THR A 356 -9.36 31.05 2.10
N ILE A 357 -8.12 30.59 2.15
CA ILE A 357 -6.99 31.28 2.79
C ILE A 357 -5.84 31.36 1.77
N GLY A 358 -5.17 32.51 1.73
CA GLY A 358 -4.00 32.71 0.88
C GLY A 358 -2.85 31.78 1.30
N LEU A 359 -2.08 31.29 0.33
CA LEU A 359 -0.95 30.38 0.54
C LEU A 359 0.17 30.96 1.43
N ASN A 360 0.21 32.29 1.59
CA ASN A 360 1.12 33.03 2.46
C ASN A 360 0.54 33.33 3.86
N LYS A 361 -0.68 32.88 4.14
CA LYS A 361 -1.41 33.14 5.38
C LYS A 361 -1.51 31.86 6.21
N ARG A 362 -1.63 32.01 7.52
CA ARG A 362 -1.67 30.91 8.48
C ARG A 362 -3.09 30.36 8.61
N GLY A 363 -3.35 29.14 8.14
CA GLY A 363 -4.58 28.40 8.43
C GLY A 363 -4.56 27.73 9.81
N SER A 364 -5.63 27.89 10.59
CA SER A 364 -5.82 27.21 11.88
C SER A 364 -6.56 25.88 11.69
N HIS A 365 -5.88 24.86 11.16
CA HIS A 365 -6.50 23.57 10.80
C HIS A 365 -5.93 22.37 11.56
N MET A 366 -4.63 22.39 11.91
CA MET A 366 -3.94 21.24 12.50
C MET A 366 -4.06 21.15 14.04
N GLY A 367 -4.42 22.26 14.68
CA GLY A 367 -4.38 22.39 16.14
C GLY A 367 -2.95 22.39 16.71
N VAL A 368 -2.81 21.93 17.95
CA VAL A 368 -1.52 21.81 18.65
C VAL A 368 -0.91 20.44 18.35
N ALA A 369 0.38 20.40 18.01
CA ALA A 369 1.10 19.14 17.81
C ALA A 369 1.12 18.31 19.10
N GLN A 370 0.53 17.12 19.07
CA GLN A 370 0.43 16.24 20.23
C GLN A 370 1.47 15.11 20.20
N PHE A 371 1.75 14.55 19.03
CA PHE A 371 2.71 13.46 18.90
C PHE A 371 4.16 13.94 18.89
N GLN A 372 5.06 13.17 19.50
CA GLN A 372 6.48 13.52 19.61
C GLN A 372 7.15 13.65 18.23
N SER A 373 6.77 12.81 17.27
CA SER A 373 7.25 12.89 15.88
C SER A 373 6.93 14.25 15.24
N THR A 374 5.72 14.75 15.45
CA THR A 374 5.25 16.04 14.90
C THR A 374 5.95 17.20 15.57
N LYS A 375 6.15 17.13 16.89
CA LYS A 375 6.93 18.12 17.65
C LYS A 375 8.39 18.17 17.20
N ASN A 376 9.02 17.00 17.04
CA ASN A 376 10.41 16.90 16.60
C ASN A 376 10.62 17.43 15.18
N ALA A 377 9.67 17.20 14.28
CA ALA A 377 9.69 17.77 12.94
C ALA A 377 9.35 19.27 12.92
N GLY A 378 8.85 19.82 14.03
CA GLY A 378 8.42 21.20 14.13
C GLY A 378 7.23 21.53 13.23
N TRP A 379 6.37 20.57 12.91
CA TRP A 379 5.20 20.81 12.06
C TRP A 379 4.06 21.46 12.84
N GLY A 380 3.35 22.37 12.18
CA GLY A 380 2.34 23.23 12.78
C GLY A 380 1.54 24.03 11.75
N ASN A 381 0.55 24.78 12.24
CA ASN A 381 -0.23 25.72 11.42
C ASN A 381 0.62 26.80 10.73
N ASN A 382 1.85 27.05 11.21
CA ASN A 382 2.75 28.08 10.69
C ASN A 382 3.68 27.60 9.55
N ASN A 383 3.64 26.32 9.17
CA ASN A 383 4.43 25.73 8.09
C ASN A 383 3.65 24.65 7.33
N SER A 384 2.31 24.77 7.28
CA SER A 384 1.47 23.79 6.62
C SER A 384 0.29 24.40 5.87
N ILE A 385 -0.14 23.67 4.83
CA ILE A 385 -1.37 23.96 4.07
C ILE A 385 -2.40 22.88 4.36
N GLY A 386 -3.53 23.24 4.98
CA GLY A 386 -4.68 22.35 5.15
C GLY A 386 -5.60 22.26 3.92
N ILE A 387 -6.06 21.04 3.62
CA ILE A 387 -7.12 20.74 2.64
C ILE A 387 -8.24 19.96 3.34
N GLU A 388 -9.43 20.52 3.38
CA GLU A 388 -10.64 19.92 3.96
C GLU A 388 -11.50 19.28 2.88
N THR A 389 -11.78 17.98 2.99
CA THR A 389 -12.65 17.27 2.04
C THR A 389 -14.02 17.03 2.66
N SER A 390 -15.09 17.45 1.99
CA SER A 390 -16.48 17.27 2.46
C SER A 390 -16.81 15.80 2.70
N GLY A 391 -17.51 15.52 3.81
CA GLY A 391 -17.89 14.16 4.14
C GLY A 391 -18.32 13.94 5.59
N TYR A 392 -19.36 13.13 5.77
CA TYR A 392 -19.83 12.79 7.11
C TYR A 392 -18.96 11.72 7.79
N SER A 393 -18.95 11.75 9.12
CA SER A 393 -18.53 10.63 9.95
C SER A 393 -19.77 9.89 10.46
N PHE A 394 -19.70 8.57 10.52
CA PHE A 394 -20.80 7.70 10.93
C PHE A 394 -20.44 6.89 12.18
N ASP A 395 -21.46 6.58 12.98
CA ASP A 395 -21.38 5.61 14.05
C ASP A 395 -21.52 4.16 13.53
N LYS A 396 -21.45 3.20 14.45
CA LYS A 396 -21.55 1.76 14.15
C LYS A 396 -22.92 1.35 13.57
N ASP A 397 -23.95 2.16 13.81
CA ASP A 397 -25.33 1.90 13.41
C ASP A 397 -25.66 2.60 12.08
N GLY A 398 -24.68 3.29 11.48
CA GLY A 398 -24.82 4.00 10.21
C GLY A 398 -25.46 5.38 10.33
N ASN A 399 -25.58 5.93 11.54
CA ASN A 399 -26.10 7.29 11.73
C ASN A 399 -24.99 8.32 11.60
N LYS A 400 -25.31 9.46 10.97
CA LYS A 400 -24.39 10.59 10.84
C LYS A 400 -24.09 11.18 12.21
N ARG A 401 -22.81 11.37 12.51
CA ARG A 401 -22.33 12.13 13.65
C ARG A 401 -22.47 13.62 13.33
N ILE A 402 -23.51 14.27 13.85
CA ILE A 402 -23.80 15.68 13.59
C ILE A 402 -24.19 16.44 14.86
N GLY A 403 -23.96 17.75 14.84
CA GLY A 403 -24.44 18.67 15.88
C GLY A 403 -23.69 18.55 17.22
N PRO A 404 -24.24 19.11 18.31
CA PRO A 404 -23.55 19.25 19.60
C PRO A 404 -23.25 17.92 20.32
N LYS A 405 -23.71 16.80 19.77
CA LYS A 405 -23.42 15.45 20.28
C LYS A 405 -22.30 14.75 19.51
N TYR A 406 -21.69 15.40 18.50
CA TYR A 406 -20.63 14.82 17.67
C TYR A 406 -19.55 14.09 18.49
N ASP A 407 -19.00 14.77 19.50
CA ASP A 407 -17.93 14.22 20.36
C ASP A 407 -18.41 13.10 21.28
N LYS A 408 -19.72 12.97 21.52
CA LYS A 408 -20.31 11.94 22.39
C LYS A 408 -20.67 10.66 21.64
N ILE A 409 -20.75 10.72 20.32
CA ILE A 409 -21.09 9.57 19.47
C ILE A 409 -19.77 8.99 18.97
N PRO A 410 -19.43 7.73 19.28
CA PRO A 410 -18.19 7.12 18.82
C PRO A 410 -18.09 7.08 17.30
N HIS A 411 -16.92 7.46 16.78
CA HIS A 411 -16.57 7.23 15.38
C HIS A 411 -16.56 5.73 15.06
N HIS A 412 -17.12 5.36 13.90
CA HIS A 412 -16.91 4.04 13.31
C HIS A 412 -16.23 4.11 11.95
N HIS A 413 -16.74 4.97 11.05
CA HIS A 413 -16.17 5.14 9.71
C HIS A 413 -16.51 6.51 9.11
N TRP A 414 -15.84 6.85 8.02
CA TRP A 414 -16.14 8.01 7.20
C TRP A 414 -16.99 7.61 5.99
N GLU A 415 -17.78 8.56 5.50
CA GLU A 415 -18.38 8.46 4.17
C GLU A 415 -17.29 8.23 3.11
N PRO A 416 -17.51 7.35 2.12
CA PRO A 416 -16.53 7.16 1.05
C PRO A 416 -16.18 8.48 0.34
N VAL A 417 -14.90 8.66 0.01
CA VAL A 417 -14.45 9.78 -0.81
C VAL A 417 -14.92 9.55 -2.25
N THR A 418 -15.57 10.56 -2.83
CA THR A 418 -16.07 10.45 -4.20
C THR A 418 -14.92 10.51 -5.21
N ASP A 419 -15.19 9.99 -6.41
CA ASP A 419 -14.24 10.03 -7.53
C ASP A 419 -13.83 11.45 -7.92
N ALA A 420 -14.78 12.37 -7.92
CA ALA A 420 -14.55 13.78 -8.23
C ALA A 420 -13.70 14.46 -7.16
N GLN A 421 -13.96 14.20 -5.87
CA GLN A 421 -13.11 14.67 -4.79
C GLN A 421 -11.68 14.15 -4.92
N ALA A 422 -11.51 12.85 -5.15
CA ALA A 422 -10.20 12.23 -5.29
C ALA A 422 -9.39 12.84 -6.44
N LYS A 423 -10.02 13.04 -7.61
CA LYS A 423 -9.42 13.72 -8.77
C LYS A 423 -9.01 15.15 -8.46
N SER A 424 -9.89 15.93 -7.84
CA SER A 424 -9.62 17.33 -7.50
C SER A 424 -8.53 17.49 -6.46
N VAL A 425 -8.51 16.64 -5.43
CA VAL A 425 -7.43 16.61 -4.43
C VAL A 425 -6.10 16.28 -5.10
N ALA A 426 -6.04 15.25 -5.95
CA ALA A 426 -4.81 14.91 -6.67
C ALA A 426 -4.33 16.07 -7.56
N CYS A 427 -5.25 16.69 -8.30
CA CYS A 427 -5.00 17.85 -9.16
C CYS A 427 -4.44 19.04 -8.38
N LEU A 428 -5.07 19.39 -7.25
CA LEU A 428 -4.63 20.46 -6.37
C LEU A 428 -3.26 20.16 -5.72
N LEU A 429 -3.04 18.92 -5.27
CA LEU A 429 -1.75 18.52 -4.69
C LEU A 429 -0.61 18.67 -5.70
N LYS A 430 -0.83 18.28 -6.96
CA LYS A 430 0.14 18.48 -8.05
C LYS A 430 0.57 19.96 -8.15
N PHE A 431 -0.38 20.91 -8.10
CA PHE A 431 -0.07 22.34 -8.07
C PHE A 431 0.74 22.74 -6.83
N LEU A 432 0.26 22.38 -5.63
CA LEU A 432 0.85 22.83 -4.37
C LEU A 432 2.27 22.28 -4.17
N LEU A 433 2.48 21.01 -4.54
CA LEU A 433 3.79 20.38 -4.47
C LEU A 433 4.81 21.09 -5.38
N ASN A 434 4.43 21.43 -6.61
CA ASN A 434 5.25 22.27 -7.48
C ASN A 434 5.52 23.65 -6.87
N ASN A 435 4.46 24.35 -6.41
CA ASN A 435 4.54 25.72 -5.91
C ASN A 435 5.47 25.84 -4.68
N PHE A 436 5.46 24.85 -3.79
CA PHE A 436 6.28 24.86 -2.56
C PHE A 436 7.60 24.09 -2.68
N ASN A 437 7.85 23.47 -3.84
CA ASN A 437 8.97 22.55 -4.06
C ASN A 437 8.99 21.42 -3.01
N LEU A 438 7.85 20.73 -2.90
CA LEU A 438 7.61 19.61 -2.00
C LEU A 438 7.37 18.33 -2.81
N THR A 439 7.49 17.18 -2.16
CA THR A 439 7.17 15.88 -2.75
C THR A 439 5.93 15.28 -2.10
N ILE A 440 5.42 14.17 -2.64
CA ILE A 440 4.29 13.44 -2.06
C ILE A 440 4.54 13.04 -0.59
N ASP A 441 5.80 12.86 -0.18
CA ASP A 441 6.17 12.56 1.20
C ASP A 441 5.85 13.72 2.16
N ASN A 442 5.74 14.95 1.66
CA ASN A 442 5.33 16.12 2.45
C ASN A 442 3.80 16.18 2.66
N VAL A 443 3.02 15.31 1.99
CA VAL A 443 1.58 15.19 2.23
C VAL A 443 1.33 14.31 3.45
N LYS A 444 0.66 14.85 4.45
CA LYS A 444 0.36 14.21 5.73
C LYS A 444 -1.15 14.11 5.93
N VAL A 445 -1.55 13.16 6.77
CA VAL A 445 -2.94 12.95 7.18
C VAL A 445 -3.08 13.36 8.64
N HIS A 446 -4.16 14.05 8.97
CA HIS A 446 -4.31 14.77 10.24
C HIS A 446 -4.13 13.89 11.48
N GLU A 447 -4.70 12.68 11.45
CA GLU A 447 -4.66 11.67 12.51
C GLU A 447 -3.28 11.07 12.78
N LYS A 448 -2.29 11.39 11.94
CA LYS A 448 -0.87 11.05 12.19
C LYS A 448 -0.07 12.21 12.79
N LEU A 449 -0.68 13.39 12.96
CA LEU A 449 -0.04 14.59 13.49
C LEU A 449 -0.52 14.95 14.91
N CYS A 450 -1.81 14.73 15.18
CA CYS A 450 -2.43 14.97 16.48
C CYS A 450 -3.62 14.02 16.72
N SER A 451 -4.20 14.04 17.92
CA SER A 451 -5.37 13.24 18.27
C SER A 451 -6.58 13.70 17.46
N LYS A 452 -6.94 12.87 16.50
CA LYS A 452 -8.01 13.07 15.53
C LYS A 452 -8.65 11.74 15.20
N GLU A 453 -9.79 11.79 14.53
CA GLU A 453 -10.53 10.59 14.21
C GLU A 453 -9.72 9.72 13.24
N PRO A 454 -9.67 8.39 13.47
CA PRO A 454 -8.99 7.49 12.55
C PRO A 454 -9.48 7.68 11.12
N LYS A 455 -8.54 7.62 10.16
CA LYS A 455 -8.80 7.73 8.72
C LYS A 455 -9.35 9.06 8.22
N GLU A 456 -9.36 10.10 9.06
CA GLU A 456 -9.77 11.45 8.66
C GLU A 456 -9.03 11.92 7.40
N GLY A 457 -7.71 11.95 7.40
CA GLY A 457 -6.95 12.26 6.19
C GLY A 457 -6.63 11.02 5.35
N GLN A 458 -6.52 9.83 5.95
CA GLN A 458 -6.06 8.63 5.25
C GLN A 458 -7.01 8.19 4.13
N ASP A 459 -8.34 8.25 4.32
CA ASP A 459 -9.28 7.86 3.27
C ASP A 459 -9.19 8.81 2.05
N VAL A 460 -8.91 10.09 2.29
CA VAL A 460 -8.66 11.08 1.22
C VAL A 460 -7.36 10.80 0.50
N TYR A 461 -6.28 10.53 1.25
CA TYR A 461 -4.97 10.18 0.71
C TYR A 461 -5.05 8.93 -0.17
N ASP A 462 -5.66 7.86 0.34
CA ASP A 462 -5.76 6.59 -0.37
C ASP A 462 -6.60 6.71 -1.65
N ALA A 463 -7.69 7.48 -1.61
CA ALA A 463 -8.55 7.70 -2.77
C ALA A 463 -7.86 8.52 -3.88
N MET A 464 -7.08 9.55 -3.52
CA MET A 464 -6.44 10.44 -4.51
C MET A 464 -5.19 9.83 -5.16
N LEU A 465 -4.53 8.85 -4.54
CA LEU A 465 -3.29 8.24 -5.05
C LEU A 465 -3.41 7.66 -6.46
N SER A 466 -4.57 7.10 -6.81
CA SER A 466 -4.81 6.55 -8.16
C SER A 466 -4.76 7.63 -9.25
N TYR A 467 -5.14 8.87 -8.91
CA TYR A 467 -5.16 10.04 -9.79
C TYR A 467 -3.88 10.86 -9.76
N PHE A 468 -3.12 10.71 -8.68
CA PHE A 468 -1.83 11.39 -8.54
C PHE A 468 -0.80 10.82 -9.54
N ASN A 469 -0.83 9.50 -9.76
CA ASN A 469 0.12 8.77 -10.62
C ASN A 469 -0.27 8.67 -12.10
N THR A 470 -1.46 9.12 -12.48
CA THR A 470 -1.85 9.24 -13.89
C THR A 470 -1.20 10.47 -14.51
N LYS A 471 -0.47 10.27 -15.62
CA LYS A 471 0.13 11.33 -16.43
C LYS A 471 -0.93 12.29 -16.95
#